data_AF-A0A1M6VTK0-F1
#
_entry.id   AF-A0A1M6VTK0-F1
#
_cell.length_a   1.000
_cell.length_b   1.000
_cell.length_c   1.000
_cell.angle_alpha   90.00
_cell.angle_beta   90.00
_cell.angle_gamma   90.00
#
_symmetry.space_group_name_H-M   'P 1'
#
loop_
_entity.id
_entity.type
_entity.pdbx_description
1 polymer ?
#
loop_
_entity_poly.entity_id
_entity_poly.type
_entity_poly.pdbx_seq_one_letter_code
_entity_poly.pdbx_strand_id
1 'polypeptide(L)'
;MEFRKILSPVLAMTALGASSLFAATAYMNQVGFLTKGQKQMAVVGAEGKEIVFKTSSGTEVLKVTAPEAQVWIPAGDTAASLVDFSEIQTEGKYQAYIDDEPIGHPITIGDKALEEAGKASIKFFYFQRASTALEEEYAGIYARAAGHLDTAVKYHPSTGKTDTEATFNGSKGWYDAGDYGKYIVNSGISTYTLLQLYQQNKEYYDTLKLNIPESSNDIPDLLDEIRWNLDWMLTMQDDDGGVFHKLTTKQFAGTIMPEKGTAQRFAIGKGIEASWDFAAVVTLASEIYKPYDPEFAQKCIDAAQKARIWALTHPYEIYEQPSDVGTGTYTGSVEWASKLWTNIEMYRVSGDTSVSSIIKSLPISNKKAVLQSWQNNYMLGIFTIAMSPDAFEAEMVDSATSIITTMADNYVKSLDNNGYGVALAKGDFYWGSNGVAANKGMVLIHAYILTKDEKYLNAALSIVDYILGRNPLDKSYLTGYGVNPVMKPHHRPSQADSIDAPVPGMIAGGPNASATDCAKKYNNPDAVARSYYDNSCSYATNEVAINWNAPFAYVIGSLQAIAATGKSYDIKTPVSAKYELTSIPAARNRIKAAPQANSKRLVLRGKKVQVEYTDRNGIKSYFSIGGKKVR
;
A
#
# COMPACT_ATOMS: atom_id res chain seq x y z
N MET A 1 37.46 6.97 91.42
CA MET A 1 37.73 5.63 90.87
C MET A 1 36.44 5.17 90.22
N GLU A 2 36.32 5.23 88.89
CA GLU A 2 35.48 4.35 88.07
C GLU A 2 35.52 4.79 86.60
N PHE A 3 35.94 3.86 85.75
CA PHE A 3 35.75 3.83 84.31
C PHE A 3 34.38 3.20 84.02
N ARG A 4 33.63 3.70 83.03
CA ARG A 4 32.71 2.84 82.27
C ARG A 4 32.57 3.26 80.81
N LYS A 5 32.63 2.25 79.96
CA LYS A 5 32.69 2.21 78.49
C LYS A 5 31.29 2.17 77.86
N ILE A 6 31.21 2.78 76.67
CA ILE A 6 30.61 2.30 75.39
C ILE A 6 29.23 1.64 75.39
N LEU A 7 28.31 2.19 74.58
CA LEU A 7 27.44 1.43 73.68
C LEU A 7 26.87 2.36 72.58
N SER A 8 27.28 2.13 71.32
CA SER A 8 26.64 2.68 70.11
C SER A 8 25.36 1.90 69.79
N PRO A 9 24.28 2.54 69.34
CA PRO A 9 23.13 1.83 68.80
C PRO A 9 23.35 1.49 67.32
N VAL A 10 23.22 0.20 67.00
CA VAL A 10 23.10 -0.32 65.64
C VAL A 10 21.72 0.07 65.12
N LEU A 11 21.67 0.91 64.09
CA LEU A 11 20.45 1.21 63.36
C LEU A 11 20.26 0.14 62.28
N ALA A 12 19.31 -0.77 62.47
CA ALA A 12 18.91 -1.73 61.45
C ALA A 12 18.13 -0.99 60.34
N MET A 13 18.76 -0.77 59.18
CA MET A 13 18.05 -0.42 57.95
C MET A 13 17.35 -1.66 57.42
N THR A 14 16.04 -1.75 57.62
CA THR A 14 15.18 -2.61 56.79
C THR A 14 15.17 -2.04 55.38
N ALA A 15 15.87 -2.70 54.46
CA ALA A 15 15.73 -2.48 53.03
C ALA A 15 14.34 -2.98 52.61
N LEU A 16 13.35 -2.08 52.63
CA LEU A 16 12.13 -2.26 51.84
C LEU A 16 12.56 -2.16 50.37
N GLY A 17 12.72 -3.32 49.74
CA GLY A 17 12.80 -3.42 48.29
C GLY A 17 11.51 -2.85 47.73
N ALA A 18 11.55 -1.62 47.24
CA ALA A 18 10.53 -1.11 46.36
C ALA A 18 10.69 -1.86 45.03
N SER A 19 10.05 -3.02 44.90
CA SER A 19 9.70 -3.55 43.59
C SER A 19 8.76 -2.52 42.97
N SER A 20 9.29 -1.67 42.11
CA SER A 20 8.46 -0.86 41.22
C SER A 20 7.60 -1.84 40.42
N LEU A 21 6.31 -1.89 40.74
CA LEU A 21 5.28 -2.51 39.92
C LEU A 21 5.26 -1.76 38.58
N PHE A 22 6.16 -2.11 37.67
CA PHE A 22 5.97 -1.81 36.26
C PHE A 22 4.80 -2.68 35.82
N ALA A 23 3.62 -2.06 35.68
CA ALA A 23 2.49 -2.70 35.02
C ALA A 23 2.93 -3.09 33.61
N ALA A 24 2.74 -4.35 33.24
CA ALA A 24 3.06 -4.82 31.90
C ALA A 24 2.28 -4.01 30.87
N THR A 25 2.94 -3.58 29.80
CA THR A 25 2.30 -2.80 28.73
C THR A 25 2.09 -3.69 27.53
N ALA A 26 0.85 -3.77 27.04
CA ALA A 26 0.47 -4.61 25.92
C ALA A 26 0.06 -3.77 24.71
N TYR A 27 0.65 -4.08 23.56
CA TYR A 27 0.32 -3.49 22.26
C TYR A 27 -0.33 -4.53 21.37
N MET A 28 -1.43 -4.18 20.72
CA MET A 28 -2.17 -5.10 19.86
C MET A 28 -3.05 -4.36 18.87
N ASN A 29 -3.61 -5.10 17.91
CA ASN A 29 -4.64 -4.59 17.03
C ASN A 29 -5.85 -4.09 17.85
N GLN A 30 -6.13 -2.80 17.77
CA GLN A 30 -7.18 -2.14 18.56
C GLN A 30 -8.56 -2.21 17.90
N VAL A 31 -8.67 -2.77 16.70
CA VAL A 31 -9.94 -2.95 15.97
C VAL A 31 -10.51 -4.34 16.24
N GLY A 32 -9.72 -5.39 16.01
CA GLY A 32 -10.13 -6.76 16.27
C GLY A 32 -9.35 -7.80 15.48
N PHE A 33 -9.69 -9.06 15.71
CA PHE A 33 -9.02 -10.24 15.13
C PHE A 33 -10.03 -11.17 14.44
N LEU A 34 -9.60 -11.77 13.32
CA LEU A 34 -10.40 -12.78 12.62
C LEU A 34 -10.42 -14.10 13.40
N THR A 35 -11.56 -14.79 13.46
CA THR A 35 -11.72 -16.07 14.21
C THR A 35 -10.65 -17.10 13.87
N LYS A 36 -10.34 -17.29 12.59
CA LYS A 36 -9.36 -18.25 12.07
C LYS A 36 -8.00 -17.63 11.73
N GLY A 37 -7.84 -16.32 11.96
CA GLY A 37 -6.56 -15.63 11.76
C GLY A 37 -5.61 -15.81 12.94
N GLN A 38 -4.33 -15.56 12.69
CA GLN A 38 -3.34 -15.38 13.75
C GLN A 38 -3.70 -14.17 14.63
N LYS A 39 -3.51 -14.31 15.94
CA LYS A 39 -3.82 -13.29 16.94
C LYS A 39 -2.66 -13.18 17.91
N GLN A 40 -2.00 -12.03 17.92
CA GLN A 40 -0.85 -11.81 18.79
C GLN A 40 -0.82 -10.41 19.36
N MET A 41 -0.30 -10.30 20.58
CA MET A 41 -0.04 -9.05 21.28
C MET A 41 1.42 -9.00 21.73
N ALA A 42 2.03 -7.82 21.61
CA ALA A 42 3.39 -7.58 22.09
C ALA A 42 3.31 -7.05 23.53
N VAL A 43 3.87 -7.79 24.50
CA VAL A 43 3.75 -7.45 25.93
C VAL A 43 5.12 -7.19 26.55
N VAL A 44 5.35 -5.96 26.97
CA VAL A 44 6.59 -5.52 27.63
C VAL A 44 6.53 -5.87 29.11
N GLY A 45 7.62 -6.45 29.63
CA GLY A 45 7.74 -6.80 31.07
C GLY A 45 6.90 -8.00 31.49
N ALA A 46 6.54 -8.88 30.55
CA ALA A 46 5.73 -10.06 30.79
C ALA A 46 6.47 -11.40 30.67
N GLU A 47 7.75 -11.42 30.27
CA GLU A 47 8.51 -12.66 30.09
C GLU A 47 8.35 -13.63 31.26
N GLY A 48 7.95 -14.87 30.95
CA GLY A 48 7.73 -15.94 31.92
C GLY A 48 6.46 -15.80 32.78
N LYS A 49 5.72 -14.70 32.69
CA LYS A 49 4.44 -14.51 33.41
C LYS A 49 3.29 -15.24 32.72
N GLU A 50 2.29 -15.63 33.49
CA GLU A 50 1.02 -16.14 32.94
C GLU A 50 0.12 -14.97 32.49
N ILE A 51 -0.38 -15.06 31.26
CA ILE A 51 -1.39 -14.16 30.72
C ILE A 51 -2.69 -14.93 30.58
N VAL A 52 -3.73 -14.44 31.23
CA VAL A 52 -5.05 -15.07 31.25
C VAL A 52 -6.01 -14.25 30.40
N PHE A 53 -6.65 -14.89 29.43
CA PHE A 53 -7.70 -14.30 28.61
C PHE A 53 -9.06 -14.66 29.19
N LYS A 54 -9.88 -13.65 29.49
CA LYS A 54 -11.23 -13.82 30.04
C LYS A 54 -12.26 -13.21 29.10
N THR A 55 -13.45 -13.80 29.04
CA THR A 55 -14.64 -13.21 28.40
C THR A 55 -15.13 -11.99 29.18
N SER A 56 -16.09 -11.25 28.62
CA SER A 56 -16.76 -10.14 29.32
C SER A 56 -17.50 -10.55 30.60
N SER A 57 -17.87 -11.84 30.77
CA SER A 57 -18.45 -12.37 32.01
C SER A 57 -17.39 -12.78 33.05
N GLY A 58 -16.10 -12.58 32.76
CA GLY A 58 -14.99 -12.95 33.63
C GLY A 58 -14.57 -14.42 33.55
N THR A 59 -15.18 -15.21 32.66
CA THR A 59 -14.82 -16.62 32.45
C THR A 59 -13.49 -16.71 31.72
N GLU A 60 -12.50 -17.38 32.33
CA GLU A 60 -11.22 -17.72 31.71
C GLU A 60 -11.45 -18.66 30.50
N VAL A 61 -10.85 -18.31 29.36
CA VAL A 61 -10.96 -19.08 28.11
C VAL A 61 -9.62 -19.56 27.57
N LEU A 62 -8.52 -18.91 27.94
CA LEU A 62 -7.19 -19.29 27.55
C LEU A 62 -6.18 -18.76 28.58
N LYS A 63 -5.12 -19.53 28.81
CA LYS A 63 -3.96 -19.13 29.59
C LYS A 63 -2.70 -19.38 28.76
N VAL A 64 -1.83 -18.38 28.66
CA VAL A 64 -0.58 -18.44 27.89
C VAL A 64 0.57 -17.97 28.77
N THR A 65 1.64 -18.76 28.89
CA THR A 65 2.89 -18.28 29.47
C THR A 65 3.61 -17.42 28.43
N ALA A 66 3.89 -16.16 28.77
CA ALA A 66 4.53 -15.24 27.85
C ALA A 66 5.95 -15.74 27.47
N PRO A 67 6.28 -15.79 26.17
CA PRO A 67 7.59 -16.25 25.72
C PRO A 67 8.72 -15.28 26.10
N GLU A 68 9.96 -15.69 25.85
CA GLU A 68 11.15 -14.83 25.98
C GLU A 68 10.94 -13.49 25.27
N ALA A 69 11.29 -12.39 25.94
CA ALA A 69 11.14 -11.07 25.34
C ALA A 69 12.24 -10.82 24.31
N GLN A 70 11.83 -10.36 23.12
CA GLN A 70 12.75 -10.12 22.01
C GLN A 70 12.76 -8.64 21.62
N VAL A 71 13.93 -8.14 21.22
CA VAL A 71 14.09 -6.75 20.76
C VAL A 71 13.72 -6.64 19.29
N TRP A 72 12.87 -5.68 18.96
CA TRP A 72 12.68 -5.24 17.58
C TRP A 72 13.40 -3.90 17.39
N ILE A 73 14.54 -3.92 16.69
CA ILE A 73 15.47 -2.77 16.57
C ILE A 73 14.75 -1.43 16.28
N PRO A 74 13.76 -1.33 15.37
CA PRO A 74 13.03 -0.08 15.15
C PRO A 74 12.31 0.49 16.38
N ALA A 75 11.91 -0.32 17.36
CA ALA A 75 11.33 0.15 18.62
C ALA A 75 12.36 0.57 19.67
N GLY A 76 13.67 0.44 19.38
CA GLY A 76 14.77 0.66 20.32
C GLY A 76 15.01 -0.54 21.23
N ASP A 77 15.62 -0.32 22.40
CA ASP A 77 16.04 -1.38 23.33
C ASP A 77 14.87 -2.01 24.14
N THR A 78 13.62 -1.69 23.79
CA THR A 78 12.45 -2.25 24.49
C THR A 78 12.10 -3.63 23.95
N ALA A 79 12.48 -4.67 24.68
CA ALA A 79 12.07 -6.04 24.39
C ALA A 79 10.60 -6.28 24.77
N ALA A 80 9.90 -7.12 23.98
CA ALA A 80 8.53 -7.52 24.24
C ALA A 80 8.35 -9.02 24.01
N SER A 81 7.50 -9.65 24.81
CA SER A 81 7.04 -11.02 24.59
C SER A 81 5.90 -11.00 23.58
N LEU A 82 6.06 -11.69 22.45
CA LEU A 82 5.00 -11.80 21.45
C LEU A 82 4.07 -12.96 21.81
N VAL A 83 2.96 -12.63 22.44
CA VAL A 83 2.02 -13.60 23.03
C VAL A 83 0.98 -13.99 21.99
N ASP A 84 0.93 -15.27 21.65
CA ASP A 84 -0.03 -15.83 20.70
C ASP A 84 -1.27 -16.37 21.43
N PHE A 85 -2.44 -15.90 21.01
CA PHE A 85 -3.74 -16.33 21.53
C PHE A 85 -4.68 -16.79 20.41
N SER A 86 -4.11 -17.28 19.32
CA SER A 86 -4.85 -17.71 18.13
C SER A 86 -5.80 -18.88 18.39
N GLU A 87 -5.58 -19.63 19.47
CA GLU A 87 -6.46 -20.72 19.93
C GLU A 87 -7.89 -20.23 20.25
N ILE A 88 -8.05 -18.96 20.63
CA ILE A 88 -9.38 -18.36 20.78
C ILE A 88 -9.97 -18.12 19.38
N GLN A 89 -10.87 -19.01 18.95
CA GLN A 89 -11.55 -18.90 17.64
C GLN A 89 -13.02 -18.54 17.76
N THR A 90 -13.58 -18.54 18.97
CA THR A 90 -14.97 -18.16 19.21
C THR A 90 -15.14 -16.65 19.04
N GLU A 91 -16.20 -16.24 18.36
CA GLU A 91 -16.55 -14.82 18.28
C GLU A 91 -16.90 -14.27 19.66
N GLY A 92 -16.43 -13.06 19.96
CA GLY A 92 -16.72 -12.45 21.24
C GLY A 92 -15.81 -11.29 21.62
N LYS A 93 -16.03 -10.81 22.85
CA LYS A 93 -15.22 -9.79 23.50
C LYS A 93 -14.43 -10.42 24.64
N TYR A 94 -13.15 -10.09 24.70
CA TYR A 94 -12.18 -10.65 25.64
C TYR A 94 -11.32 -9.56 26.26
N GLN A 95 -10.63 -9.89 27.35
CA GLN A 95 -9.63 -9.06 28.00
C GLN A 95 -8.48 -9.95 28.48
N ALA A 96 -7.24 -9.50 28.31
CA ALA A 96 -6.05 -10.16 28.83
C ALA A 96 -5.69 -9.61 30.22
N TYR A 97 -5.16 -10.47 31.08
CA TYR A 97 -4.80 -10.17 32.47
C TYR A 97 -3.42 -10.74 32.83
N ILE A 98 -2.69 -10.02 33.68
CA ILE A 98 -1.52 -10.52 34.43
C ILE A 98 -1.77 -10.22 35.90
N ASP A 99 -1.65 -11.21 36.79
CA ASP A 99 -1.88 -11.06 38.23
C ASP A 99 -3.25 -10.41 38.56
N ASP A 100 -4.30 -10.79 37.81
CA ASP A 100 -5.67 -10.25 37.86
C ASP A 100 -5.83 -8.76 37.47
N GLU A 101 -4.76 -8.08 37.06
CA GLU A 101 -4.81 -6.74 36.48
C GLU A 101 -4.97 -6.82 34.95
N PRO A 102 -5.94 -6.09 34.35
CA PRO A 102 -6.11 -6.09 32.91
C PRO A 102 -4.92 -5.43 32.21
N ILE A 103 -4.45 -6.02 31.12
CA ILE A 103 -3.39 -5.47 30.28
C ILE A 103 -3.91 -5.19 28.86
N GLY A 104 -3.49 -4.06 28.30
CA GLY A 104 -3.92 -3.63 26.96
C GLY A 104 -5.41 -3.27 26.89
N HIS A 105 -5.92 -3.19 25.67
CA HIS A 105 -7.31 -2.83 25.37
C HIS A 105 -8.29 -4.03 25.42
N PRO A 106 -9.60 -3.80 25.36
CA PRO A 106 -10.55 -4.87 25.07
C PRO A 106 -10.29 -5.51 23.70
N ILE A 107 -10.39 -6.83 23.62
CA ILE A 107 -10.13 -7.63 22.41
C ILE A 107 -11.47 -8.02 21.78
N THR A 108 -11.63 -7.77 20.48
CA THR A 108 -12.78 -8.26 19.70
C THR A 108 -12.30 -9.35 18.74
N ILE A 109 -12.98 -10.51 18.74
CA ILE A 109 -12.74 -11.60 17.79
C ILE A 109 -14.03 -11.83 17.00
N GLY A 110 -13.94 -11.92 15.67
CA GLY A 110 -15.10 -12.16 14.82
C GLY A 110 -14.73 -12.39 13.35
N ASP A 111 -15.59 -13.06 12.59
CA ASP A 111 -15.40 -13.35 11.17
C ASP A 111 -15.33 -12.08 10.32
N LYS A 112 -15.96 -10.99 10.81
CA LYS A 112 -16.02 -9.67 10.19
C LYS A 112 -15.26 -8.58 10.94
N ALA A 113 -14.34 -8.97 11.83
CA ALA A 113 -13.68 -8.03 12.73
C ALA A 113 -12.90 -6.91 12.00
N LEU A 114 -12.49 -7.12 10.74
CA LEU A 114 -11.76 -6.14 9.95
C LEU A 114 -12.63 -5.42 8.89
N GLU A 115 -13.88 -5.84 8.70
CA GLU A 115 -14.75 -5.39 7.60
C GLU A 115 -14.99 -3.88 7.63
N GLU A 116 -15.31 -3.32 8.80
CA GLU A 116 -15.63 -1.89 8.91
C GLU A 116 -14.40 -0.99 8.75
N ALA A 117 -13.24 -1.39 9.27
CA ALA A 117 -11.98 -0.68 9.04
C ALA A 117 -11.56 -0.76 7.56
N GLY A 118 -11.78 -1.91 6.93
CA GLY A 118 -11.59 -2.09 5.49
C GLY A 118 -12.49 -1.18 4.65
N LYS A 119 -13.81 -1.19 4.90
CA LYS A 119 -14.76 -0.27 4.25
C LYS A 119 -14.35 1.19 4.43
N ALA A 120 -13.95 1.60 5.64
CA ALA A 120 -13.53 2.96 5.88
C ALA A 120 -12.27 3.36 5.11
N SER A 121 -11.28 2.47 5.02
CA SER A 121 -10.08 2.72 4.23
C SER A 121 -10.35 2.92 2.73
N ILE A 122 -11.44 2.34 2.21
CA ILE A 122 -11.93 2.57 0.86
C ILE A 122 -12.80 3.84 0.82
N LYS A 123 -13.66 4.05 1.82
CA LYS A 123 -14.52 5.25 1.90
C LYS A 123 -13.72 6.54 2.06
N PHE A 124 -12.47 6.48 2.51
CA PHE A 124 -11.53 7.59 2.39
C PHE A 124 -11.50 8.22 0.99
N PHE A 125 -11.51 7.40 -0.07
CA PHE A 125 -11.49 7.90 -1.44
C PHE A 125 -12.75 8.71 -1.78
N TYR A 126 -13.91 8.31 -1.25
CA TYR A 126 -15.15 9.10 -1.32
C TYR A 126 -14.96 10.48 -0.65
N PHE A 127 -14.37 10.51 0.55
CA PHE A 127 -14.10 11.77 1.24
C PHE A 127 -13.10 12.68 0.49
N GLN A 128 -12.19 12.07 -0.27
CA GLN A 128 -11.24 12.78 -1.12
C GLN A 128 -11.82 13.21 -2.47
N ARG A 129 -13.06 12.87 -2.85
CA ARG A 129 -13.63 13.27 -4.16
C ARG A 129 -13.56 14.79 -4.37
N ALA A 130 -12.83 15.20 -5.39
CA ALA A 130 -12.82 16.57 -5.90
C ALA A 130 -14.02 16.82 -6.81
N SER A 131 -14.36 18.09 -7.04
CA SER A 131 -15.37 18.53 -8.01
C SER A 131 -16.82 18.12 -7.70
N THR A 132 -17.10 17.67 -6.47
CA THR A 132 -18.45 17.34 -6.01
C THR A 132 -18.64 17.74 -4.56
N ALA A 133 -19.90 17.98 -4.19
CA ALA A 133 -20.31 18.01 -2.80
C ALA A 133 -20.29 16.59 -2.24
N LEU A 134 -20.08 16.48 -0.93
CA LEU A 134 -20.29 15.25 -0.18
C LEU A 134 -21.57 15.42 0.62
N GLU A 135 -22.60 14.67 0.24
CA GLU A 135 -23.93 14.78 0.82
C GLU A 135 -23.99 14.12 2.19
N GLU A 136 -24.82 14.67 3.10
CA GLU A 136 -24.96 14.19 4.48
C GLU A 136 -25.40 12.72 4.56
N GLU A 137 -26.20 12.24 3.61
CA GLU A 137 -26.61 10.84 3.51
C GLU A 137 -25.42 9.86 3.48
N TYR A 138 -24.33 10.24 2.81
CA TYR A 138 -23.17 9.39 2.59
C TYR A 138 -21.97 9.78 3.47
N ALA A 139 -21.81 11.08 3.74
CA ALA A 139 -20.70 11.65 4.48
C ALA A 139 -20.98 11.85 5.99
N GLY A 140 -22.25 11.78 6.40
CA GLY A 140 -22.68 12.09 7.76
C GLY A 140 -22.25 13.51 8.16
N ILE A 141 -21.70 13.64 9.37
CA ILE A 141 -21.22 14.93 9.90
C ILE A 141 -20.12 15.57 9.06
N TYR A 142 -19.43 14.79 8.21
CA TYR A 142 -18.35 15.26 7.33
C TYR A 142 -18.84 15.73 5.96
N ALA A 143 -20.16 15.94 5.81
CA ALA A 143 -20.73 16.55 4.63
C ALA A 143 -20.05 17.89 4.33
N ARG A 144 -19.82 18.17 3.04
CA ARG A 144 -19.19 19.41 2.61
C ARG A 144 -19.69 19.84 1.23
N ALA A 145 -19.63 21.14 0.98
CA ALA A 145 -19.94 21.70 -0.33
C ALA A 145 -18.93 21.23 -1.41
N ALA A 146 -19.32 21.46 -2.67
CA ALA A 146 -18.45 21.17 -3.80
C ALA A 146 -17.25 22.11 -3.83
N GLY A 147 -16.05 21.54 -3.84
CA GLY A 147 -14.80 22.28 -4.00
C GLY A 147 -14.11 21.93 -5.31
N HIS A 148 -13.47 22.92 -5.92
CA HIS A 148 -12.73 22.77 -7.18
C HIS A 148 -13.52 21.99 -8.24
N LEU A 149 -14.60 22.59 -8.76
CA LEU A 149 -15.39 21.98 -9.84
C LEU A 149 -14.54 21.61 -11.05
N ASP A 150 -13.39 22.28 -11.25
CA ASP A 150 -12.41 21.98 -12.31
C ASP A 150 -13.05 21.96 -13.72
N THR A 151 -14.12 22.73 -13.95
CA THR A 151 -14.78 22.86 -15.26
C THR A 151 -14.03 23.76 -16.25
N ALA A 152 -13.10 24.59 -15.75
CA ALA A 152 -12.31 25.54 -16.53
C ALA A 152 -10.84 25.58 -16.05
N VAL A 153 -10.14 24.45 -16.22
CA VAL A 153 -8.73 24.29 -15.83
C VAL A 153 -7.85 24.88 -16.92
N LYS A 154 -6.95 25.80 -16.56
CA LYS A 154 -6.00 26.42 -17.51
C LYS A 154 -4.79 25.53 -17.77
N TYR A 155 -4.11 25.75 -18.88
CA TYR A 155 -2.81 25.11 -19.14
C TYR A 155 -1.68 25.97 -18.59
N HIS A 156 -0.81 25.38 -17.76
CA HIS A 156 0.45 26.01 -17.42
C HIS A 156 1.40 25.98 -18.63
N PRO A 157 2.27 27.00 -18.86
CA PRO A 157 3.24 26.97 -19.96
C PRO A 157 4.11 25.69 -20.02
N SER A 158 4.33 25.04 -18.88
CA SER A 158 5.11 23.79 -18.82
C SER A 158 4.41 22.56 -19.43
N THR A 159 3.14 22.65 -19.82
CA THR A 159 2.45 21.55 -20.52
C THR A 159 2.86 21.43 -21.99
N GLY A 160 3.50 22.47 -22.55
CA GLY A 160 3.78 22.57 -23.98
C GLY A 160 2.61 23.05 -24.84
N LYS A 161 1.44 23.36 -24.25
CA LYS A 161 0.32 24.00 -24.96
C LYS A 161 0.65 25.46 -25.27
N THR A 162 0.42 25.87 -26.52
CA THR A 162 0.69 27.23 -26.99
C THR A 162 -0.35 28.25 -26.53
N ASP A 163 -1.62 27.86 -26.48
CA ASP A 163 -2.71 28.67 -25.94
C ASP A 163 -2.92 28.33 -24.46
N THR A 164 -2.29 29.11 -23.58
CA THR A 164 -2.39 28.96 -22.12
C THR A 164 -3.63 29.63 -21.54
N GLU A 165 -4.39 30.39 -22.35
CA GLU A 165 -5.67 30.97 -21.92
C GLU A 165 -6.85 30.02 -22.16
N ALA A 166 -6.68 29.05 -23.07
CA ALA A 166 -7.61 27.94 -23.22
C ALA A 166 -7.78 27.17 -21.90
N THR A 167 -8.99 26.63 -21.74
CA THR A 167 -9.36 25.80 -20.59
C THR A 167 -9.94 24.47 -21.02
N PHE A 168 -9.79 23.45 -20.18
CA PHE A 168 -10.47 22.18 -20.33
C PHE A 168 -11.22 21.79 -19.06
N ASN A 169 -12.11 20.81 -19.19
CA ASN A 169 -12.81 20.20 -18.06
C ASN A 169 -11.92 19.10 -17.46
N GLY A 170 -11.41 19.33 -16.26
CA GLY A 170 -10.64 18.39 -15.45
C GLY A 170 -11.37 17.95 -14.18
N SER A 171 -12.71 17.89 -14.22
CA SER A 171 -13.57 17.51 -13.09
C SER A 171 -13.30 16.09 -12.57
N LYS A 172 -13.81 15.80 -11.38
CA LYS A 172 -13.72 14.53 -10.63
C LYS A 172 -12.31 14.28 -10.10
N GLY A 173 -11.98 13.03 -9.79
CA GLY A 173 -10.70 12.66 -9.20
C GLY A 173 -10.70 12.77 -7.69
N TRP A 174 -9.63 12.26 -7.09
CA TRP A 174 -9.39 12.40 -5.67
C TRP A 174 -8.37 13.51 -5.40
N TYR A 175 -8.60 14.29 -4.35
CA TYR A 175 -7.52 15.01 -3.70
C TYR A 175 -6.49 13.99 -3.21
N ASP A 176 -5.23 14.27 -3.52
CA ASP A 176 -4.14 13.32 -3.36
C ASP A 176 -3.82 13.01 -1.90
N ALA A 177 -3.81 14.05 -1.08
CA ALA A 177 -3.30 13.99 0.27
C ALA A 177 -4.04 14.96 1.19
N GLY A 178 -3.31 15.60 2.11
CA GLY A 178 -3.84 16.69 2.90
C GLY A 178 -4.14 17.96 2.09
N ASP A 179 -3.61 18.06 0.87
CA ASP A 179 -3.83 19.16 -0.08
C ASP A 179 -4.90 18.85 -1.14
N TYR A 180 -5.21 19.84 -1.97
CA TYR A 180 -6.24 19.74 -3.00
C TYR A 180 -5.68 19.43 -4.40
N GLY A 181 -4.39 19.11 -4.52
CA GLY A 181 -3.80 18.69 -5.78
C GLY A 181 -4.26 17.30 -6.22
N LYS A 182 -4.20 17.05 -7.53
CA LYS A 182 -4.45 15.73 -8.14
C LYS A 182 -3.25 15.39 -9.03
N TYR A 183 -2.58 14.27 -8.80
CA TYR A 183 -1.28 13.96 -9.43
C TYR A 183 -1.34 12.59 -10.11
N ILE A 184 -1.00 12.52 -11.41
CA ILE A 184 -1.20 11.31 -12.20
C ILE A 184 -0.31 10.16 -11.73
N VAL A 185 0.97 10.42 -11.43
CA VAL A 185 1.91 9.39 -10.96
C VAL A 185 1.41 8.74 -9.66
N ASN A 186 1.02 9.55 -8.67
CA ASN A 186 0.54 9.01 -7.39
C ASN A 186 -0.85 8.37 -7.50
N SER A 187 -1.72 8.92 -8.35
CA SER A 187 -3.00 8.30 -8.70
C SER A 187 -2.82 7.00 -9.45
N GLY A 188 -1.73 6.83 -10.21
CA GLY A 188 -1.42 5.64 -10.97
C GLY A 188 -1.30 4.42 -10.08
N ILE A 189 -0.36 4.44 -9.14
CA ILE A 189 -0.21 3.34 -8.17
C ILE A 189 -1.47 3.14 -7.33
N SER A 190 -2.12 4.22 -6.88
CA SER A 190 -3.29 4.14 -5.99
C SER A 190 -4.49 3.47 -6.67
N THR A 191 -4.85 3.96 -7.86
CA THR A 191 -5.99 3.46 -8.64
C THR A 191 -5.75 2.02 -9.08
N TYR A 192 -4.53 1.71 -9.51
CA TYR A 192 -4.18 0.36 -9.94
C TYR A 192 -4.22 -0.65 -8.78
N THR A 193 -3.73 -0.29 -7.60
CA THR A 193 -3.83 -1.15 -6.41
C THR A 193 -5.28 -1.45 -6.04
N LEU A 194 -6.20 -0.48 -6.13
CA LEU A 194 -7.63 -0.72 -5.88
C LEU A 194 -8.29 -1.57 -6.97
N LEU A 195 -7.88 -1.42 -8.24
CA LEU A 195 -8.31 -2.32 -9.32
C LEU A 195 -7.85 -3.77 -9.07
N GLN A 196 -6.61 -3.97 -8.62
CA GLN A 196 -6.13 -5.30 -8.22
C GLN A 196 -6.89 -5.86 -7.01
N LEU A 197 -7.21 -5.02 -6.02
CA LEU A 197 -8.03 -5.42 -4.87
C LEU A 197 -9.37 -5.99 -5.33
N TYR A 198 -10.06 -5.31 -6.25
CA TYR A 198 -11.29 -5.80 -6.84
C TYR A 198 -11.09 -7.09 -7.64
N GLN A 199 -10.13 -7.10 -8.58
CA GLN A 199 -9.87 -8.25 -9.45
C GLN A 199 -9.60 -9.53 -8.65
N GLN A 200 -8.82 -9.42 -7.58
CA GLN A 200 -8.37 -10.57 -6.81
C GLN A 200 -9.38 -11.05 -5.76
N ASN A 201 -10.37 -10.22 -5.42
CA ASN A 201 -11.35 -10.49 -4.38
C ASN A 201 -12.79 -10.23 -4.86
N LYS A 202 -13.04 -10.48 -6.16
CA LYS A 202 -14.29 -10.13 -6.85
C LYS A 202 -15.55 -10.61 -6.13
N GLU A 203 -15.58 -11.89 -5.72
CA GLU A 203 -16.72 -12.51 -5.02
C GLU A 203 -17.16 -11.71 -3.78
N TYR A 204 -16.19 -11.17 -3.02
CA TYR A 204 -16.46 -10.37 -1.84
C TYR A 204 -16.96 -8.96 -2.21
N TYR A 205 -16.24 -8.27 -3.11
CA TYR A 205 -16.54 -6.88 -3.46
C TYR A 205 -17.78 -6.69 -4.34
N ASP A 206 -18.23 -7.71 -5.06
CA ASP A 206 -19.51 -7.67 -5.78
C ASP A 206 -20.71 -7.46 -4.83
N THR A 207 -20.56 -7.79 -3.54
CA THR A 207 -21.63 -7.70 -2.54
C THR A 207 -21.37 -6.63 -1.47
N LEU A 208 -20.15 -6.14 -1.35
CA LEU A 208 -19.76 -5.18 -0.33
C LEU A 208 -20.32 -3.80 -0.66
N LYS A 209 -21.09 -3.21 0.27
CA LYS A 209 -21.61 -1.85 0.16
C LYS A 209 -20.79 -0.87 0.99
N LEU A 210 -20.44 0.28 0.38
CA LEU A 210 -19.63 1.35 0.97
C LEU A 210 -20.47 2.55 1.43
N ASN A 211 -21.77 2.58 1.09
CA ASN A 211 -22.65 3.73 1.32
C ASN A 211 -22.10 5.00 0.68
N ILE A 212 -22.09 5.01 -0.66
CA ILE A 212 -21.72 6.12 -1.55
C ILE A 212 -22.90 6.41 -2.49
N PRO A 213 -22.96 7.56 -3.19
CA PRO A 213 -24.08 7.91 -4.07
C PRO A 213 -24.43 6.82 -5.09
N GLU A 214 -23.41 6.10 -5.57
CA GLU A 214 -23.55 5.06 -6.56
C GLU A 214 -24.02 3.70 -5.99
N SER A 215 -24.10 3.52 -4.67
CA SER A 215 -24.42 2.22 -4.01
C SER A 215 -25.75 1.58 -4.44
N SER A 216 -26.61 2.33 -5.13
CA SER A 216 -27.90 1.88 -5.67
C SER A 216 -27.87 1.40 -7.12
N ASN A 217 -26.74 1.53 -7.83
CA ASN A 217 -26.57 1.05 -9.20
C ASN A 217 -26.14 -0.44 -9.24
N ASP A 218 -25.93 -0.97 -10.45
CA ASP A 218 -25.52 -2.36 -10.70
C ASP A 218 -23.98 -2.56 -10.75
N ILE A 219 -23.20 -1.52 -10.44
CA ILE A 219 -21.74 -1.56 -10.40
C ILE A 219 -21.32 -1.81 -8.93
N PRO A 220 -20.32 -2.66 -8.68
CA PRO A 220 -19.78 -2.81 -7.33
C PRO A 220 -19.24 -1.48 -6.80
N ASP A 221 -19.61 -1.10 -5.58
CA ASP A 221 -19.27 0.21 -5.01
C ASP A 221 -17.76 0.54 -5.05
N LEU A 222 -16.89 -0.47 -4.89
CA LEU A 222 -15.44 -0.29 -5.04
C LEU A 222 -15.07 0.18 -6.46
N LEU A 223 -15.70 -0.38 -7.48
CA LEU A 223 -15.52 0.07 -8.87
C LEU A 223 -16.11 1.46 -9.07
N ASP A 224 -17.29 1.79 -8.55
CA ASP A 224 -17.80 3.17 -8.67
C ASP A 224 -16.85 4.22 -8.10
N GLU A 225 -16.26 3.93 -6.93
CA GLU A 225 -15.28 4.84 -6.34
C GLU A 225 -14.02 4.96 -7.21
N ILE A 226 -13.47 3.83 -7.70
CA ILE A 226 -12.34 3.83 -8.64
C ILE A 226 -12.66 4.61 -9.93
N ARG A 227 -13.88 4.46 -10.45
CA ARG A 227 -14.36 5.12 -11.67
C ARG A 227 -14.34 6.64 -11.52
N TRP A 228 -14.62 7.17 -10.32
CA TRP A 228 -14.51 8.58 -10.04
C TRP A 228 -13.11 9.15 -10.36
N ASN A 229 -12.06 8.38 -10.04
CA ASN A 229 -10.69 8.79 -10.34
C ASN A 229 -10.29 8.55 -11.79
N LEU A 230 -10.69 7.41 -12.36
CA LEU A 230 -10.41 7.11 -13.76
C LEU A 230 -11.02 8.15 -14.71
N ASP A 231 -12.23 8.62 -14.42
CA ASP A 231 -12.87 9.66 -15.22
C ASP A 231 -12.05 10.96 -15.22
N TRP A 232 -11.46 11.35 -14.07
CA TRP A 232 -10.52 12.48 -14.03
C TRP A 232 -9.22 12.18 -14.76
N MET A 233 -8.61 11.02 -14.52
CA MET A 233 -7.36 10.63 -15.19
C MET A 233 -7.49 10.73 -16.71
N LEU A 234 -8.64 10.30 -17.27
CA LEU A 234 -8.93 10.39 -18.71
C LEU A 234 -8.99 11.84 -19.23
N THR A 235 -9.33 12.83 -18.39
CA THR A 235 -9.28 14.25 -18.77
C THR A 235 -7.86 14.82 -18.86
N MET A 236 -6.88 14.12 -18.29
CA MET A 236 -5.49 14.57 -18.22
C MET A 236 -4.66 14.16 -19.43
N GLN A 237 -5.23 13.35 -20.35
CA GLN A 237 -4.61 13.05 -21.63
C GLN A 237 -4.80 14.22 -22.60
N ASP A 238 -3.69 14.73 -23.12
CA ASP A 238 -3.61 15.78 -24.13
C ASP A 238 -3.96 15.21 -25.53
N ASP A 239 -4.22 16.11 -26.49
CA ASP A 239 -4.66 15.76 -27.86
C ASP A 239 -3.62 14.94 -28.63
N ASP A 240 -2.33 15.08 -28.28
CA ASP A 240 -1.22 14.30 -28.85
C ASP A 240 -1.04 12.92 -28.19
N GLY A 241 -1.84 12.61 -27.17
CA GLY A 241 -1.82 11.36 -26.41
C GLY A 241 -0.99 11.40 -25.13
N GLY A 242 -0.11 12.40 -24.95
CA GLY A 242 0.68 12.55 -23.74
C GLY A 242 -0.17 12.95 -22.54
N VAL A 243 0.33 12.71 -21.33
CA VAL A 243 -0.47 12.92 -20.11
C VAL A 243 0.13 14.02 -19.25
N PHE A 244 -0.71 14.99 -18.86
CA PHE A 244 -0.30 16.05 -17.94
C PHE A 244 0.06 15.48 -16.58
N HIS A 245 1.11 16.01 -15.95
CA HIS A 245 1.66 15.42 -14.74
C HIS A 245 0.74 15.57 -13.52
N LYS A 246 0.12 16.75 -13.39
CA LYS A 246 -0.77 17.08 -12.27
C LYS A 246 -1.76 18.19 -12.59
N LEU A 247 -2.82 18.27 -11.79
CA LEU A 247 -3.81 19.34 -11.79
C LEU A 247 -3.81 19.98 -10.40
N THR A 248 -3.24 21.18 -10.29
CA THR A 248 -3.10 21.90 -9.01
C THR A 248 -3.25 23.41 -9.17
N THR A 249 -3.39 24.13 -8.06
CA THR A 249 -3.02 25.56 -8.01
C THR A 249 -1.50 25.69 -8.13
N LYS A 250 -0.98 26.89 -8.40
CA LYS A 250 0.49 27.10 -8.42
C LYS A 250 1.13 26.89 -7.05
N GLN A 251 0.44 27.29 -5.99
CA GLN A 251 0.91 27.17 -4.60
C GLN A 251 -0.13 26.42 -3.78
N PHE A 252 0.31 25.76 -2.70
CA PHE A 252 -0.60 25.10 -1.78
C PHE A 252 -1.64 26.08 -1.23
N ALA A 253 -2.90 25.65 -1.17
CA ALA A 253 -3.91 26.37 -0.42
C ALA A 253 -3.57 26.33 1.08
N GLY A 254 -4.03 27.35 1.82
CA GLY A 254 -4.00 27.34 3.28
C GLY A 254 -4.94 26.28 3.87
N THR A 255 -5.08 26.31 5.20
CA THR A 255 -6.02 25.47 5.94
C THR A 255 -7.44 26.03 5.82
N ILE A 256 -8.09 25.73 4.70
CA ILE A 256 -9.46 26.14 4.36
C ILE A 256 -10.21 24.96 3.79
N MET A 257 -11.54 24.95 3.93
CA MET A 257 -12.41 23.98 3.27
C MET A 257 -12.33 24.11 1.73
N PRO A 258 -12.55 23.02 0.96
CA PRO A 258 -12.22 22.99 -0.47
C PRO A 258 -13.08 23.94 -1.31
N GLU A 259 -14.32 24.25 -0.92
CA GLU A 259 -15.18 25.25 -1.58
C GLU A 259 -14.67 26.68 -1.45
N LYS A 260 -13.83 26.95 -0.45
CA LYS A 260 -13.18 28.25 -0.24
C LYS A 260 -11.88 28.38 -1.04
N GLY A 261 -11.37 27.27 -1.60
CA GLY A 261 -10.21 27.24 -2.48
C GLY A 261 -10.57 27.73 -3.89
N THR A 262 -10.54 29.04 -4.13
CA THR A 262 -10.96 29.65 -5.40
C THR A 262 -9.81 30.01 -6.35
N ALA A 263 -8.56 29.73 -5.96
CA ALA A 263 -7.41 30.02 -6.80
C ALA A 263 -7.45 29.22 -8.11
N GLN A 264 -7.03 29.85 -9.21
CA GLN A 264 -7.02 29.20 -10.53
C GLN A 264 -6.22 27.90 -10.51
N ARG A 265 -6.84 26.86 -11.07
CA ARG A 265 -6.29 25.51 -11.21
C ARG A 265 -5.66 25.36 -12.59
N PHE A 266 -4.54 24.65 -12.63
CA PHE A 266 -3.77 24.43 -13.84
C PHE A 266 -3.49 22.95 -14.04
N ALA A 267 -3.55 22.47 -15.28
CA ALA A 267 -2.73 21.34 -15.68
C ALA A 267 -1.27 21.81 -15.72
N ILE A 268 -0.38 21.06 -15.07
CA ILE A 268 1.04 21.42 -14.92
C ILE A 268 1.90 20.29 -15.45
N GLY A 269 2.77 20.63 -16.39
CA GLY A 269 3.71 19.69 -16.99
C GLY A 269 3.04 18.64 -17.87
N LYS A 270 3.86 17.95 -18.65
CA LYS A 270 3.51 16.73 -19.39
C LYS A 270 4.75 15.84 -19.35
N GLY A 271 4.59 14.56 -19.05
CA GLY A 271 5.72 13.70 -18.72
C GLY A 271 5.55 12.26 -19.18
N ILE A 272 6.68 11.62 -19.49
CA ILE A 272 6.73 10.21 -19.88
C ILE A 272 6.28 9.29 -18.76
N GLU A 273 6.61 9.59 -17.51
CA GLU A 273 6.24 8.77 -16.36
C GLU A 273 4.73 8.78 -16.14
N ALA A 274 4.11 9.97 -16.17
CA ALA A 274 2.66 10.13 -16.08
C ALA A 274 1.94 9.39 -17.23
N SER A 275 2.50 9.42 -18.43
CA SER A 275 1.93 8.76 -19.61
C SER A 275 1.99 7.23 -19.51
N TRP A 276 3.11 6.68 -19.01
CA TRP A 276 3.21 5.24 -18.77
C TRP A 276 2.26 4.79 -17.66
N ASP A 277 2.29 5.44 -16.49
CA ASP A 277 1.46 5.05 -15.35
C ASP A 277 -0.04 5.12 -15.69
N PHE A 278 -0.46 6.18 -16.38
CA PHE A 278 -1.81 6.30 -16.91
C PHE A 278 -2.17 5.12 -17.83
N ALA A 279 -1.33 4.81 -18.81
CA ALA A 279 -1.58 3.74 -19.77
C ALA A 279 -1.72 2.36 -19.09
N ALA A 280 -0.88 2.06 -18.09
CA ALA A 280 -0.97 0.81 -17.33
C ALA A 280 -2.31 0.70 -16.58
N VAL A 281 -2.72 1.78 -15.91
CA VAL A 281 -3.96 1.84 -15.12
C VAL A 281 -5.19 1.67 -16.00
N VAL A 282 -5.31 2.47 -17.07
CA VAL A 282 -6.49 2.39 -17.95
C VAL A 282 -6.50 1.09 -18.77
N THR A 283 -5.36 0.43 -18.97
CA THR A 283 -5.34 -0.92 -19.54
C THR A 283 -6.03 -1.93 -18.61
N LEU A 284 -5.66 -1.97 -17.32
CA LEU A 284 -6.32 -2.88 -16.36
C LEU A 284 -7.81 -2.52 -16.19
N ALA A 285 -8.14 -1.23 -16.13
CA ALA A 285 -9.53 -0.78 -16.08
C ALA A 285 -10.32 -1.24 -17.30
N SER A 286 -9.75 -1.20 -18.52
CA SER A 286 -10.44 -1.64 -19.74
C SER A 286 -10.90 -3.09 -19.68
N GLU A 287 -10.20 -3.95 -18.94
CA GLU A 287 -10.62 -5.33 -18.75
C GLU A 287 -11.71 -5.45 -17.67
N ILE A 288 -11.45 -4.87 -16.49
CA ILE A 288 -12.32 -4.99 -15.32
C ILE A 288 -13.71 -4.40 -15.59
N TYR A 289 -13.80 -3.28 -16.32
CA TYR A 289 -15.06 -2.61 -16.61
C TYR A 289 -15.79 -3.18 -17.82
N LYS A 290 -15.16 -4.00 -18.66
CA LYS A 290 -15.81 -4.55 -19.86
C LYS A 290 -17.18 -5.21 -19.61
N PRO A 291 -17.40 -6.01 -18.55
CA PRO A 291 -18.71 -6.59 -18.26
C PRO A 291 -19.74 -5.58 -17.70
N TYR A 292 -19.32 -4.40 -17.23
CA TYR A 292 -20.20 -3.41 -16.58
C TYR A 292 -20.50 -2.21 -17.50
N ASP A 293 -19.49 -1.73 -18.20
CA ASP A 293 -19.52 -0.55 -19.08
C ASP A 293 -18.53 -0.77 -20.24
N PRO A 294 -18.96 -1.47 -21.32
CA PRO A 294 -18.10 -1.79 -22.45
C PRO A 294 -17.66 -0.55 -23.25
N GLU A 295 -18.44 0.55 -23.23
CA GLU A 295 -18.07 1.80 -23.90
C GLU A 295 -16.90 2.46 -23.17
N PHE A 296 -16.98 2.55 -21.84
CA PHE A 296 -15.85 3.03 -21.04
C PHE A 296 -14.63 2.13 -21.15
N ALA A 297 -14.83 0.81 -21.16
CA ALA A 297 -13.75 -0.13 -21.38
C ALA A 297 -13.01 0.16 -22.70
N GLN A 298 -13.76 0.41 -23.78
CA GLN A 298 -13.17 0.80 -25.05
C GLN A 298 -12.44 2.16 -24.98
N LYS A 299 -13.05 3.16 -24.35
CA LYS A 299 -12.42 4.48 -24.12
C LYS A 299 -11.07 4.34 -23.39
N CYS A 300 -11.03 3.47 -22.38
CA CYS A 300 -9.82 3.20 -21.60
C CYS A 300 -8.70 2.57 -22.43
N ILE A 301 -8.99 1.53 -23.23
CA ILE A 301 -7.94 0.90 -24.06
C ILE A 301 -7.48 1.82 -25.20
N ASP A 302 -8.35 2.65 -25.75
CA ASP A 302 -7.98 3.65 -26.77
C ASP A 302 -7.06 4.72 -26.18
N ALA A 303 -7.37 5.21 -24.97
CA ALA A 303 -6.54 6.17 -24.25
C ALA A 303 -5.17 5.56 -23.88
N ALA A 304 -5.13 4.30 -23.45
CA ALA A 304 -3.89 3.59 -23.13
C ALA A 304 -2.94 3.51 -24.33
N GLN A 305 -3.50 3.20 -25.51
CA GLN A 305 -2.73 3.12 -26.76
C GLN A 305 -2.13 4.48 -27.14
N LYS A 306 -2.92 5.55 -27.06
CA LYS A 306 -2.44 6.92 -27.35
C LYS A 306 -1.30 7.34 -26.41
N ALA A 307 -1.46 7.12 -25.12
CA ALA A 307 -0.43 7.44 -24.12
C ALA A 307 0.84 6.63 -24.31
N ARG A 308 0.72 5.32 -24.58
CA ARG A 308 1.87 4.48 -24.93
C ARG A 308 2.58 4.94 -26.19
N ILE A 309 1.84 5.29 -27.25
CA ILE A 309 2.43 5.80 -28.49
C ILE A 309 3.20 7.07 -28.21
N TRP A 310 2.60 8.03 -27.49
CA TRP A 310 3.25 9.28 -27.13
C TRP A 310 4.53 9.05 -26.32
N ALA A 311 4.48 8.19 -25.30
CA ALA A 311 5.64 7.88 -24.45
C ALA A 311 6.79 7.21 -25.25
N LEU A 312 6.48 6.41 -26.26
CA LEU A 312 7.49 5.81 -27.14
C LEU A 312 8.14 6.82 -28.10
N THR A 313 7.41 7.84 -28.53
CA THR A 313 7.93 8.88 -29.44
C THR A 313 8.55 10.06 -28.71
N HIS A 314 8.33 10.19 -27.41
CA HIS A 314 8.85 11.26 -26.56
C HIS A 314 9.67 10.73 -25.37
N PRO A 315 10.70 9.87 -25.59
CA PRO A 315 11.43 9.18 -24.52
C PRO A 315 12.25 10.08 -23.58
N TYR A 316 12.32 11.38 -23.86
CA TYR A 316 13.13 12.35 -23.12
C TYR A 316 12.30 13.47 -22.47
N GLU A 317 10.98 13.43 -22.59
CA GLU A 317 10.07 14.40 -21.96
C GLU A 317 9.81 13.99 -20.50
N ILE A 318 10.83 14.16 -19.68
CA ILE A 318 10.78 13.90 -18.23
C ILE A 318 10.20 15.13 -17.54
N TYR A 319 9.26 14.91 -16.62
CA TYR A 319 8.67 16.04 -15.88
C TYR A 319 9.70 16.73 -14.99
N GLU A 320 9.85 18.04 -15.18
CA GLU A 320 10.58 18.93 -14.28
C GLU A 320 9.61 19.93 -13.63
N GLN A 321 9.74 20.14 -12.32
CA GLN A 321 8.90 21.08 -11.60
C GLN A 321 9.17 22.52 -12.07
N PRO A 322 8.15 23.26 -12.57
CA PRO A 322 8.32 24.67 -12.90
C PRO A 322 8.62 25.50 -11.66
N SER A 323 9.47 26.52 -11.80
CA SER A 323 9.97 27.31 -10.67
C SER A 323 8.90 28.11 -9.93
N ASP A 324 7.78 28.41 -10.57
CA ASP A 324 6.64 29.13 -9.98
C ASP A 324 5.58 28.21 -9.37
N VAL A 325 5.81 26.90 -9.38
CA VAL A 325 4.90 25.88 -8.83
C VAL A 325 5.50 25.30 -7.54
N GLY A 326 4.83 25.53 -6.41
CA GLY A 326 5.25 25.05 -5.07
C GLY A 326 4.46 23.86 -4.53
N THR A 327 3.57 23.25 -5.32
CA THR A 327 2.83 22.02 -4.95
C THR A 327 3.69 20.77 -5.14
N GLY A 328 3.21 19.61 -4.63
CA GLY A 328 3.93 18.32 -4.68
C GLY A 328 4.52 18.01 -6.06
N THR A 329 5.77 17.53 -6.11
CA THR A 329 6.48 17.36 -7.38
C THR A 329 6.20 16.00 -8.02
N TYR A 330 6.17 14.92 -7.23
CA TYR A 330 6.14 13.55 -7.72
C TYR A 330 7.16 13.29 -8.84
N THR A 331 8.36 13.84 -8.68
CA THR A 331 9.51 13.69 -9.59
C THR A 331 10.40 12.52 -9.16
N GLY A 332 11.24 12.03 -10.07
CA GLY A 332 12.24 11.00 -9.78
C GLY A 332 11.73 9.57 -9.87
N SER A 333 10.62 9.35 -10.58
CA SER A 333 10.16 8.00 -10.90
C SER A 333 11.13 7.27 -11.83
N VAL A 334 11.15 5.96 -11.72
CA VAL A 334 12.03 5.07 -12.48
C VAL A 334 11.34 4.70 -13.79
N GLU A 335 11.49 5.54 -14.82
CA GLU A 335 10.75 5.44 -16.10
C GLU A 335 10.73 4.03 -16.70
N TRP A 336 11.87 3.34 -16.74
CA TRP A 336 11.95 2.00 -17.36
C TRP A 336 11.05 0.99 -16.66
N ALA A 337 10.76 1.16 -15.37
CA ALA A 337 9.87 0.31 -14.59
C ALA A 337 8.39 0.58 -14.95
N SER A 338 7.99 1.84 -15.08
CA SER A 338 6.65 2.22 -15.58
C SER A 338 6.42 1.74 -17.01
N LYS A 339 7.44 1.86 -17.87
CA LYS A 339 7.43 1.31 -19.22
C LYS A 339 7.27 -0.21 -19.23
N LEU A 340 8.04 -0.92 -18.41
CA LEU A 340 7.94 -2.38 -18.29
C LEU A 340 6.52 -2.77 -17.86
N TRP A 341 6.02 -2.19 -16.77
CA TRP A 341 4.70 -2.46 -16.22
C TRP A 341 3.57 -2.21 -17.23
N THR A 342 3.59 -1.06 -17.92
CA THR A 342 2.58 -0.75 -18.95
C THR A 342 2.57 -1.79 -20.07
N ASN A 343 3.75 -2.14 -20.58
CA ASN A 343 3.83 -3.10 -21.68
C ASN A 343 3.40 -4.49 -21.20
N ILE A 344 3.68 -4.88 -19.95
CA ILE A 344 3.17 -6.12 -19.36
C ILE A 344 1.62 -6.12 -19.36
N GLU A 345 0.97 -5.06 -18.87
CA GLU A 345 -0.50 -4.97 -18.87
C GLU A 345 -1.09 -5.02 -20.28
N MET A 346 -0.51 -4.25 -21.21
CA MET A 346 -1.02 -4.21 -22.58
C MET A 346 -0.81 -5.54 -23.31
N TYR A 347 0.30 -6.23 -23.07
CA TYR A 347 0.53 -7.55 -23.63
C TYR A 347 -0.47 -8.56 -23.06
N ARG A 348 -0.75 -8.50 -21.75
CA ARG A 348 -1.69 -9.40 -21.08
C ARG A 348 -3.07 -9.39 -21.74
N VAL A 349 -3.58 -8.22 -22.11
CA VAL A 349 -4.92 -8.05 -22.70
C VAL A 349 -4.96 -8.09 -24.23
N SER A 350 -3.82 -8.24 -24.93
CA SER A 350 -3.78 -8.22 -26.40
C SER A 350 -3.06 -9.41 -27.04
N GLY A 351 -2.06 -9.97 -26.36
CA GLY A 351 -1.14 -10.93 -26.95
C GLY A 351 -0.23 -10.36 -28.04
N ASP A 352 -0.18 -9.03 -28.22
CA ASP A 352 0.57 -8.40 -29.31
C ASP A 352 2.09 -8.57 -29.14
N THR A 353 2.70 -9.25 -30.12
CA THR A 353 4.14 -9.49 -30.20
C THR A 353 5.00 -8.22 -30.23
N SER A 354 4.45 -7.08 -30.70
CA SER A 354 5.13 -5.78 -30.67
C SER A 354 5.46 -5.35 -29.24
N VAL A 355 4.52 -5.61 -28.32
CA VAL A 355 4.65 -5.34 -26.89
C VAL A 355 5.58 -6.36 -26.22
N SER A 356 5.43 -7.65 -26.58
CA SER A 356 6.30 -8.73 -26.10
C SER A 356 7.79 -8.45 -26.34
N SER A 357 8.13 -7.90 -27.51
CA SER A 357 9.53 -7.57 -27.85
C SER A 357 10.14 -6.52 -26.90
N ILE A 358 9.37 -5.52 -26.47
CA ILE A 358 9.79 -4.50 -25.51
C ILE A 358 9.98 -5.14 -24.14
N ILE A 359 9.04 -5.96 -23.69
CA ILE A 359 9.14 -6.65 -22.39
C ILE A 359 10.41 -7.49 -22.32
N LYS A 360 10.71 -8.26 -23.38
CA LYS A 360 11.92 -9.11 -23.47
C LYS A 360 13.23 -8.31 -23.50
N SER A 361 13.19 -7.03 -23.91
CA SER A 361 14.35 -6.14 -23.89
C SER A 361 14.64 -5.54 -22.51
N LEU A 362 13.68 -5.63 -21.58
CA LEU A 362 13.75 -5.06 -20.25
C LEU A 362 14.07 -6.14 -19.19
N PRO A 363 14.82 -5.80 -18.14
CA PRO A 363 15.28 -6.79 -17.18
C PRO A 363 14.17 -7.22 -16.21
N ILE A 364 13.83 -8.51 -16.22
CA ILE A 364 13.04 -9.16 -15.16
C ILE A 364 14.00 -10.00 -14.32
N SER A 365 14.38 -9.53 -13.13
CA SER A 365 15.29 -10.26 -12.24
C SER A 365 15.21 -9.81 -10.78
N ASN A 366 15.57 -10.69 -9.85
CA ASN A 366 15.66 -10.38 -8.41
C ASN A 366 16.58 -9.19 -8.11
N LYS A 367 17.60 -8.92 -8.92
CA LYS A 367 18.52 -7.78 -8.72
C LYS A 367 17.86 -6.41 -8.92
N LYS A 368 16.70 -6.38 -9.57
CA LYS A 368 15.91 -5.17 -9.82
C LYS A 368 14.72 -5.05 -8.89
N ALA A 369 14.46 -6.07 -8.07
CA ALA A 369 13.34 -6.09 -7.15
C ALA A 369 13.51 -5.00 -6.08
N VAL A 370 12.59 -4.05 -6.11
CA VAL A 370 12.44 -2.96 -5.13
C VAL A 370 10.96 -2.90 -4.81
N LEU A 371 10.62 -2.69 -3.55
CA LEU A 371 9.22 -2.56 -3.12
C LEU A 371 8.51 -1.49 -3.95
N GLN A 372 7.28 -1.78 -4.40
CA GLN A 372 6.49 -0.83 -5.17
C GLN A 372 6.22 0.45 -4.38
N SER A 373 6.35 1.57 -5.07
CA SER A 373 5.99 2.91 -4.59
C SER A 373 5.62 3.77 -5.81
N TRP A 374 5.10 4.97 -5.60
CA TRP A 374 4.82 5.90 -6.69
C TRP A 374 6.06 6.23 -7.55
N GLN A 375 7.28 6.02 -7.01
CA GLN A 375 8.54 6.20 -7.75
C GLN A 375 8.94 4.97 -8.55
N ASN A 376 8.57 3.77 -8.12
CA ASN A 376 9.07 2.54 -8.73
C ASN A 376 7.96 1.49 -8.85
N ASN A 377 7.48 1.33 -10.08
CA ASN A 377 6.35 0.47 -10.41
C ASN A 377 6.76 -0.94 -10.85
N TYR A 378 8.03 -1.32 -10.67
CA TYR A 378 8.57 -2.60 -11.14
C TYR A 378 7.74 -3.78 -10.62
N MET A 379 7.47 -3.82 -9.30
CA MET A 379 6.74 -4.92 -8.69
C MET A 379 5.29 -5.02 -9.15
N LEU A 380 4.65 -3.93 -9.62
CA LEU A 380 3.29 -3.99 -10.17
C LEU A 380 3.24 -4.87 -11.42
N GLY A 381 4.21 -4.70 -12.34
CA GLY A 381 4.35 -5.60 -13.49
C GLY A 381 4.72 -7.03 -13.12
N ILE A 382 5.54 -7.22 -12.07
CA ILE A 382 5.87 -8.57 -11.58
C ILE A 382 4.63 -9.28 -11.01
N PHE A 383 3.78 -8.58 -10.27
CA PHE A 383 2.50 -9.11 -9.81
C PHE A 383 1.65 -9.57 -10.99
N THR A 384 1.49 -8.73 -12.03
CA THR A 384 0.71 -9.05 -13.23
C THR A 384 1.19 -10.34 -13.91
N ILE A 385 2.52 -10.49 -14.11
CA ILE A 385 3.07 -11.70 -14.74
C ILE A 385 2.75 -12.94 -13.90
N ALA A 386 2.99 -12.87 -12.59
CA ALA A 386 2.80 -14.02 -11.70
C ALA A 386 1.31 -14.38 -11.52
N MET A 387 0.41 -13.40 -11.58
CA MET A 387 -1.04 -13.58 -11.44
C MET A 387 -1.75 -13.96 -12.75
N SER A 388 -1.03 -14.00 -13.88
CA SER A 388 -1.60 -14.33 -15.20
C SER A 388 -0.69 -15.29 -15.99
N PRO A 389 -0.36 -16.47 -15.43
CA PRO A 389 0.62 -17.39 -16.00
C PRO A 389 0.34 -17.79 -17.45
N ASP A 390 -0.93 -17.89 -17.85
CA ASP A 390 -1.31 -18.29 -19.22
C ASP A 390 -1.06 -17.20 -20.28
N ALA A 391 -0.88 -15.94 -19.86
CA ALA A 391 -0.61 -14.83 -20.75
C ALA A 391 0.89 -14.69 -21.08
N PHE A 392 1.79 -15.27 -20.29
CA PHE A 392 3.23 -15.03 -20.37
C PHE A 392 4.03 -16.31 -20.60
N GLU A 393 5.27 -16.17 -21.08
CA GLU A 393 6.18 -17.30 -21.21
C GLU A 393 6.54 -17.87 -19.84
N ALA A 394 6.62 -19.21 -19.73
CA ALA A 394 6.87 -19.90 -18.45
C ALA A 394 8.12 -19.37 -17.72
N GLU A 395 9.19 -19.01 -18.44
CA GLU A 395 10.41 -18.46 -17.82
C GLU A 395 10.17 -17.09 -17.16
N MET A 396 9.30 -16.26 -17.73
CA MET A 396 8.91 -14.98 -17.12
C MET A 396 8.05 -15.21 -15.88
N VAL A 397 7.12 -16.17 -15.94
CA VAL A 397 6.26 -16.55 -14.82
C VAL A 397 7.09 -17.11 -13.66
N ASP A 398 8.04 -18.01 -13.95
CA ASP A 398 8.96 -18.57 -12.96
C ASP A 398 9.80 -17.47 -12.30
N SER A 399 10.31 -16.53 -13.10
CA SER A 399 11.09 -15.40 -12.62
C SER A 399 10.26 -14.47 -11.74
N ALA A 400 9.04 -14.11 -12.17
CA ALA A 400 8.15 -13.25 -11.40
C ALA A 400 7.72 -13.89 -10.07
N THR A 401 7.37 -15.18 -10.12
CA THR A 401 7.06 -15.99 -8.93
C THR A 401 8.25 -15.99 -7.96
N SER A 402 9.46 -16.22 -8.46
CA SER A 402 10.68 -16.23 -7.63
C SER A 402 10.98 -14.87 -7.01
N ILE A 403 10.75 -13.76 -7.73
CA ILE A 403 10.92 -12.40 -7.19
C ILE A 403 10.00 -12.20 -5.99
N ILE A 404 8.71 -12.50 -6.15
CA ILE A 404 7.68 -12.30 -5.11
C ILE A 404 7.98 -13.16 -3.89
N THR A 405 8.21 -14.46 -4.08
CA THR A 405 8.46 -15.38 -2.95
C THR A 405 9.77 -15.08 -2.24
N THR A 406 10.82 -14.68 -2.95
CA THR A 406 12.10 -14.27 -2.32
C THR A 406 11.91 -13.02 -1.44
N MET A 407 11.16 -12.02 -1.91
CA MET A 407 10.87 -10.83 -1.09
C MET A 407 10.03 -11.19 0.13
N ALA A 408 8.98 -12.00 -0.06
CA ALA A 408 8.09 -12.44 1.01
C ALA A 408 8.82 -13.29 2.07
N ASP A 409 9.67 -14.23 1.66
CA ASP A 409 10.50 -15.05 2.57
C ASP A 409 11.45 -14.18 3.39
N ASN A 410 12.04 -13.13 2.81
CA ASN A 410 12.88 -12.20 3.55
C ASN A 410 12.08 -11.40 4.60
N TYR A 411 10.82 -11.05 4.30
CA TYR A 411 9.93 -10.40 5.27
C TYR A 411 9.54 -11.34 6.40
N VAL A 412 9.15 -12.58 6.09
CA VAL A 412 8.84 -13.60 7.10
C VAL A 412 10.05 -13.86 7.99
N LYS A 413 11.25 -13.99 7.41
CA LYS A 413 12.49 -14.18 8.17
C LYS A 413 12.81 -13.02 9.11
N SER A 414 12.39 -11.78 8.77
CA SER A 414 12.59 -10.62 9.66
C SER A 414 11.70 -10.63 10.92
N LEU A 415 10.78 -11.59 11.02
CA LEU A 415 10.00 -11.84 12.23
C LEU A 415 10.77 -12.69 13.26
N ASP A 416 11.88 -13.32 12.87
CA ASP A 416 12.75 -14.05 13.80
C ASP A 416 13.32 -13.06 14.83
N ASN A 417 13.22 -13.40 16.12
CA ASN A 417 13.69 -12.58 17.24
C ASN A 417 13.08 -11.16 17.25
N ASN A 418 11.80 -11.04 16.90
CA ASN A 418 11.08 -9.77 16.82
C ASN A 418 9.91 -9.71 17.81
N GLY A 419 10.08 -9.03 18.94
CA GLY A 419 9.08 -8.98 20.02
C GLY A 419 7.77 -8.26 19.67
N TYR A 420 7.73 -7.51 18.56
CA TYR A 420 6.53 -6.83 18.07
C TYR A 420 5.86 -7.59 16.91
N GLY A 421 6.53 -8.61 16.36
CA GLY A 421 5.99 -9.47 15.32
C GLY A 421 5.59 -8.73 14.06
N VAL A 422 6.43 -7.82 13.54
CA VAL A 422 6.14 -7.06 12.32
C VAL A 422 7.35 -7.00 11.38
N ALA A 423 7.13 -7.21 10.08
CA ALA A 423 8.17 -7.31 9.05
C ALA A 423 8.68 -5.94 8.56
N LEU A 424 9.05 -5.07 9.51
CA LEU A 424 9.57 -3.73 9.26
C LEU A 424 10.97 -3.59 9.85
N ALA A 425 11.88 -3.02 9.09
CA ALA A 425 13.27 -2.76 9.44
C ALA A 425 13.52 -1.25 9.53
N LYS A 426 14.67 -0.84 10.10
CA LYS A 426 14.99 0.57 10.33
C LYS A 426 14.87 1.44 9.07
N GLY A 427 15.23 0.90 7.90
CA GLY A 427 15.16 1.60 6.61
C GLY A 427 13.75 1.82 6.06
N ASP A 428 12.72 1.21 6.65
CA ASP A 428 11.32 1.39 6.23
C ASP A 428 10.66 2.64 6.85
N PHE A 429 11.30 3.28 7.83
CA PHE A 429 10.75 4.39 8.62
C PHE A 429 11.14 5.77 8.07
N TYR A 430 10.59 6.09 6.90
CA TYR A 430 10.66 7.40 6.26
C TYR A 430 9.25 7.96 6.00
N TRP A 431 9.15 9.11 5.33
CA TRP A 431 7.85 9.74 5.01
C TRP A 431 6.95 8.75 4.26
N GLY A 432 5.83 8.36 4.87
CA GLY A 432 4.89 7.39 4.31
C GLY A 432 5.17 5.94 4.71
N SER A 433 5.91 5.71 5.79
CA SER A 433 6.27 4.38 6.31
C SER A 433 5.09 3.44 6.56
N ASN A 434 3.90 3.94 6.90
CA ASN A 434 2.70 3.09 6.98
C ASN A 434 2.23 2.60 5.59
N GLY A 435 2.38 3.43 4.56
CA GLY A 435 2.20 3.01 3.17
C GLY A 435 3.26 2.00 2.73
N VAL A 436 4.51 2.11 3.22
CA VAL A 436 5.57 1.11 3.01
C VAL A 436 5.18 -0.22 3.63
N ALA A 437 4.70 -0.20 4.88
CA ALA A 437 4.23 -1.40 5.58
C ALA A 437 3.11 -2.09 4.78
N ALA A 438 2.10 -1.33 4.38
CA ALA A 438 0.99 -1.86 3.57
C ALA A 438 1.45 -2.41 2.21
N ASN A 439 2.40 -1.76 1.54
CA ASN A 439 2.99 -2.28 0.29
C ASN A 439 3.73 -3.61 0.50
N LYS A 440 4.41 -3.81 1.63
CA LYS A 440 4.97 -5.14 1.97
C LYS A 440 3.87 -6.16 2.19
N GLY A 441 2.77 -5.76 2.82
CA GLY A 441 1.56 -6.58 2.95
C GLY A 441 1.04 -7.04 1.59
N MET A 442 1.05 -6.19 0.56
CA MET A 442 0.68 -6.61 -0.80
C MET A 442 1.58 -7.73 -1.34
N VAL A 443 2.90 -7.63 -1.15
CA VAL A 443 3.84 -8.69 -1.57
C VAL A 443 3.52 -10.00 -0.86
N LEU A 444 3.19 -9.96 0.43
CA LEU A 444 2.84 -11.12 1.23
C LEU A 444 1.52 -11.77 0.77
N ILE A 445 0.50 -10.97 0.46
CA ILE A 445 -0.77 -11.49 -0.10
C ILE A 445 -0.53 -12.14 -1.48
N HIS A 446 0.28 -11.52 -2.35
CA HIS A 446 0.64 -12.14 -3.64
C HIS A 446 1.40 -13.45 -3.44
N ALA A 447 2.33 -13.52 -2.48
CA ALA A 447 3.03 -14.76 -2.15
C ALA A 447 2.06 -15.84 -1.64
N TYR A 448 1.11 -15.48 -0.76
CA TYR A 448 0.05 -16.39 -0.33
C TYR A 448 -0.80 -16.89 -1.49
N ILE A 449 -1.20 -16.02 -2.42
CA ILE A 449 -1.98 -16.42 -3.60
C ILE A 449 -1.22 -17.47 -4.42
N LEU A 450 0.09 -17.29 -4.62
CA LEU A 450 0.95 -18.19 -5.40
C LEU A 450 1.21 -19.53 -4.72
N THR A 451 1.42 -19.55 -3.41
CA THR A 451 1.92 -20.74 -2.70
C THR A 451 0.90 -21.41 -1.80
N LYS A 452 -0.14 -20.67 -1.40
CA LYS A 452 -1.09 -21.01 -0.32
C LYS A 452 -0.42 -21.32 1.03
N ASP A 453 0.78 -20.78 1.25
CA ASP A 453 1.52 -20.95 2.51
C ASP A 453 1.07 -19.89 3.54
N GLU A 454 0.41 -20.34 4.60
CA GLU A 454 -0.19 -19.51 5.66
C GLU A 454 0.82 -18.58 6.36
N LYS A 455 2.12 -18.88 6.32
CA LYS A 455 3.14 -17.96 6.89
C LYS A 455 3.08 -16.57 6.24
N TYR A 456 2.72 -16.49 4.96
CA TYR A 456 2.59 -15.22 4.26
C TYR A 456 1.30 -14.49 4.63
N LEU A 457 0.19 -15.21 4.82
CA LEU A 457 -1.08 -14.63 5.26
C LEU A 457 -0.95 -14.08 6.68
N ASN A 458 -0.32 -14.83 7.58
CA ASN A 458 -0.01 -14.41 8.95
C ASN A 458 0.92 -13.19 8.99
N ALA A 459 1.95 -13.15 8.16
CA ALA A 459 2.80 -11.96 8.04
C ALA A 459 2.06 -10.75 7.44
N ALA A 460 1.06 -10.95 6.57
CA ALA A 460 0.23 -9.87 6.08
C ALA A 460 -0.73 -9.34 7.17
N LEU A 461 -1.31 -10.23 7.98
CA LEU A 461 -2.10 -9.86 9.16
C LEU A 461 -1.25 -9.03 10.14
N SER A 462 0.01 -9.40 10.33
CA SER A 462 0.91 -8.69 11.25
C SER A 462 1.20 -7.24 10.84
N ILE A 463 1.17 -6.95 9.53
CA ILE A 463 1.23 -5.57 9.01
C ILE A 463 -0.04 -4.79 9.39
N VAL A 464 -1.22 -5.40 9.26
CA VAL A 464 -2.50 -4.77 9.66
C VAL A 464 -2.53 -4.54 11.17
N ASP A 465 -2.09 -5.51 11.97
CA ASP A 465 -1.99 -5.38 13.42
C ASP A 465 -1.09 -4.23 13.82
N TYR A 466 0.07 -4.07 13.16
CA TYR A 466 0.98 -2.95 13.40
C TYR A 466 0.31 -1.60 13.11
N ILE A 467 -0.37 -1.47 11.95
CA ILE A 467 -1.04 -0.23 11.56
C ILE A 467 -2.18 0.11 12.54
N LEU A 468 -2.87 -0.90 13.07
CA LEU A 468 -4.04 -0.75 13.94
C LEU A 468 -3.72 -0.79 15.44
N GLY A 469 -2.44 -0.77 15.85
CA GLY A 469 -2.06 -0.53 17.25
C GLY A 469 -1.00 -1.44 17.85
N ARG A 470 -0.60 -2.55 17.20
CA ARG A 470 0.54 -3.38 17.65
C ARG A 470 1.87 -2.73 17.30
N ASN A 471 2.11 -1.57 17.86
CA ASN A 471 3.30 -0.77 17.65
C ASN A 471 3.72 -0.08 18.96
N PRO A 472 4.98 0.37 19.09
CA PRO A 472 5.51 0.90 20.34
C PRO A 472 4.91 2.24 20.80
N LEU A 473 3.94 2.79 20.06
CA LEU A 473 3.21 4.00 20.41
C LEU A 473 1.77 3.70 20.86
N ASP A 474 1.36 2.42 20.86
CA ASP A 474 -0.03 2.00 21.10
C ASP A 474 -1.03 2.81 20.27
N LYS A 475 -0.69 3.07 19.00
CA LYS A 475 -1.40 4.01 18.14
C LYS A 475 -2.07 3.28 16.99
N SER A 476 -3.39 3.39 16.85
CA SER A 476 -4.01 3.09 15.56
C SER A 476 -3.73 4.26 14.61
N TYR A 477 -3.06 3.98 13.50
CA TYR A 477 -2.76 4.98 12.48
C TYR A 477 -3.93 5.27 11.53
N LEU A 478 -5.08 4.61 11.73
CA LEU A 478 -6.31 4.82 10.98
C LEU A 478 -7.24 5.77 11.74
N THR A 479 -7.59 6.91 11.13
CA THR A 479 -8.51 7.87 11.77
C THR A 479 -9.88 7.25 12.04
N GLY A 480 -10.43 7.46 13.23
CA GLY A 480 -11.75 6.96 13.64
C GLY A 480 -11.85 5.47 14.00
N TYR A 481 -10.74 4.71 13.93
CA TYR A 481 -10.74 3.27 14.20
C TYR A 481 -9.65 2.88 15.20
N GLY A 482 -9.97 1.99 16.13
CA GLY A 482 -9.11 1.64 17.26
C GLY A 482 -9.40 2.49 18.51
N VAL A 483 -8.77 2.15 19.63
CA VAL A 483 -8.98 2.82 20.92
C VAL A 483 -8.18 4.13 21.01
N ASN A 484 -7.01 4.18 20.36
CA ASN A 484 -6.17 5.36 20.25
C ASN A 484 -5.91 5.69 18.76
N PRO A 485 -6.93 6.16 18.01
CA PRO A 485 -6.79 6.53 16.61
C PRO A 485 -6.01 7.84 16.45
N VAL A 486 -5.57 8.13 15.22
CA VAL A 486 -5.07 9.46 14.82
C VAL A 486 -6.18 10.49 14.97
N MET A 487 -5.86 11.63 15.61
CA MET A 487 -6.84 12.70 15.89
C MET A 487 -6.51 14.02 15.22
N LYS A 488 -5.25 14.29 14.84
CA LYS A 488 -4.83 15.58 14.29
C LYS A 488 -4.05 15.42 12.98
N PRO A 489 -4.63 14.78 11.95
CA PRO A 489 -3.93 14.59 10.69
C PRO A 489 -3.59 15.93 10.02
N HIS A 490 -2.48 15.97 9.26
CA HIS A 490 -2.24 17.04 8.29
C HIS A 490 -3.19 16.86 7.10
N HIS A 491 -4.47 17.19 7.29
CA HIS A 491 -5.54 17.08 6.30
C HIS A 491 -6.42 18.34 6.34
N ARG A 492 -6.45 19.12 5.25
CA ARG A 492 -7.11 20.45 5.24
C ARG A 492 -8.58 20.41 5.62
N PRO A 493 -9.44 19.52 5.07
CA PRO A 493 -10.83 19.42 5.52
C PRO A 493 -10.95 19.19 7.03
N SER A 494 -10.23 18.23 7.60
CA SER A 494 -10.30 17.94 9.06
C SER A 494 -9.67 19.00 9.95
N GLN A 495 -8.91 19.95 9.39
CA GLN A 495 -8.39 21.09 10.15
C GLN A 495 -9.28 22.33 10.00
N ALA A 496 -10.05 22.42 8.91
CA ALA A 496 -10.83 23.60 8.55
C ALA A 496 -12.33 23.40 8.79
N ASP A 497 -12.78 22.17 8.97
CA ASP A 497 -14.11 21.87 9.50
C ASP A 497 -14.20 22.28 10.98
N SER A 498 -15.40 22.21 11.54
CA SER A 498 -15.64 22.52 12.96
C SER A 498 -15.94 21.24 13.74
N ILE A 499 -15.32 20.13 13.34
CA ILE A 499 -15.57 18.79 13.87
C ILE A 499 -14.33 18.35 14.65
N ASP A 500 -14.50 17.96 15.92
CA ASP A 500 -13.36 17.57 16.76
C ASP A 500 -12.68 16.28 16.27
N ALA A 501 -13.47 15.34 15.74
CA ALA A 501 -12.96 14.11 15.15
C ALA A 501 -12.56 14.35 13.69
N PRO A 502 -11.39 13.88 13.24
CA PRO A 502 -11.04 13.97 11.82
C PRO A 502 -11.90 13.03 10.98
N VAL A 503 -11.95 13.29 9.68
CA VAL A 503 -12.57 12.40 8.69
C VAL A 503 -12.05 10.96 8.91
N PRO A 504 -12.91 9.93 8.99
CA PRO A 504 -12.49 8.59 9.33
C PRO A 504 -11.90 7.85 8.11
N GLY A 505 -11.17 6.77 8.39
CA GLY A 505 -10.66 5.87 7.36
C GLY A 505 -9.36 6.31 6.69
N MET A 506 -8.74 7.41 7.14
CA MET A 506 -7.48 7.91 6.59
C MET A 506 -6.30 7.27 7.32
N ILE A 507 -5.33 6.72 6.59
CA ILE A 507 -4.09 6.26 7.19
C ILE A 507 -3.09 7.41 7.24
N ALA A 508 -2.53 7.67 8.42
CA ALA A 508 -1.43 8.61 8.58
C ALA A 508 -0.15 8.07 7.93
N GLY A 509 0.71 8.97 7.44
CA GLY A 509 2.00 8.61 6.83
C GLY A 509 2.88 7.72 7.70
N GLY A 510 2.87 7.91 9.02
CA GLY A 510 3.54 7.05 9.99
C GLY A 510 4.89 7.58 10.46
N PRO A 511 5.61 6.80 11.29
CA PRO A 511 6.86 7.26 11.89
C PRO A 511 7.94 7.55 10.84
N ASN A 512 8.63 8.67 11.01
CA ASN A 512 9.69 9.14 10.13
C ASN A 512 10.79 9.83 10.96
N ALA A 513 11.90 9.13 11.17
CA ALA A 513 13.02 9.65 11.97
C ALA A 513 13.84 10.75 11.25
N SER A 514 13.50 11.06 10.00
CA SER A 514 14.11 12.12 9.19
C SER A 514 13.22 13.34 9.00
N ALA A 515 12.09 13.42 9.73
CA ALA A 515 11.16 14.54 9.62
C ALA A 515 11.83 15.90 9.89
N THR A 516 11.55 16.88 9.03
CA THR A 516 12.13 18.23 9.09
C THR A 516 11.12 19.30 9.47
N ASP A 517 9.85 18.92 9.64
CA ASP A 517 8.73 19.76 10.02
C ASP A 517 8.63 19.88 11.56
N CYS A 518 7.43 20.20 12.08
CA CYS A 518 7.23 20.32 13.52
C CYS A 518 7.40 18.98 14.28
N ALA A 519 7.43 17.83 13.60
CA ALA A 519 7.71 16.53 14.22
C ALA A 519 9.20 16.28 14.45
N LYS A 520 10.10 17.14 13.94
CA LYS A 520 11.56 17.01 14.14
C LYS A 520 11.95 16.81 15.61
N LYS A 521 11.21 17.40 16.56
CA LYS A 521 11.44 17.26 18.00
C LYS A 521 11.12 15.86 18.58
N TYR A 522 10.44 15.01 17.81
CA TYR A 522 10.12 13.62 18.14
C TYR A 522 10.97 12.62 17.35
N ASN A 523 11.91 13.08 16.51
CA ASN A 523 12.82 12.18 15.82
C ASN A 523 13.67 11.42 16.84
N ASN A 524 13.62 10.11 16.78
CA ASN A 524 14.41 9.21 17.60
C ASN A 524 15.16 8.23 16.68
N PRO A 525 16.43 8.50 16.35
CA PRO A 525 17.20 7.64 15.44
C PRO A 525 17.50 6.25 16.02
N ASP A 526 17.39 6.08 17.35
CA ASP A 526 17.62 4.82 18.05
C ASP A 526 16.33 4.00 18.21
N ALA A 527 15.17 4.65 18.11
CA ALA A 527 13.85 4.01 18.09
C ALA A 527 12.97 4.63 16.99
N VAL A 528 13.32 4.37 15.72
CA VAL A 528 12.68 5.02 14.57
C VAL A 528 11.16 4.78 14.48
N ALA A 529 10.66 3.64 14.97
CA ALA A 529 9.23 3.33 15.03
C ALA A 529 8.46 4.18 16.06
N ARG A 530 9.17 4.92 16.93
CA ARG A 530 8.58 5.90 17.86
C ARG A 530 8.63 7.35 17.32
N SER A 531 9.18 7.57 16.12
CA SER A 531 9.38 8.91 15.54
C SER A 531 8.13 9.44 14.85
N TYR A 532 7.05 9.67 15.60
CA TYR A 532 5.76 10.11 15.07
C TYR A 532 5.12 11.18 15.95
N TYR A 533 4.40 12.12 15.35
CA TYR A 533 3.70 13.18 16.08
C TYR A 533 2.27 13.37 15.56
N ASP A 534 1.29 13.01 16.38
CA ASP A 534 -0.12 13.24 16.07
C ASP A 534 -0.50 14.72 16.23
N ASN A 535 -0.12 15.51 15.22
CA ASN A 535 -0.39 16.93 15.15
C ASN A 535 -0.52 17.39 13.71
N SER A 536 -1.45 18.32 13.45
CA SER A 536 -1.76 18.80 12.11
C SER A 536 -0.63 19.61 11.49
N CYS A 537 0.32 20.13 12.28
CA CYS A 537 1.52 20.75 11.74
C CYS A 537 2.51 19.73 11.16
N SER A 538 2.36 18.43 11.46
CA SER A 538 3.30 17.40 11.01
C SER A 538 2.85 16.75 9.70
N TYR A 539 3.22 17.36 8.58
CA TYR A 539 3.02 16.72 7.28
C TYR A 539 3.94 15.50 7.07
N ALA A 540 5.15 15.51 7.65
CA ALA A 540 6.17 14.49 7.39
C ALA A 540 5.94 13.17 8.13
N THR A 541 5.07 13.15 9.15
CA THR A 541 4.69 11.94 9.90
C THR A 541 3.17 11.71 9.91
N ASN A 542 2.36 12.76 9.78
CA ASN A 542 0.91 12.71 10.06
C ASN A 542 0.01 13.28 8.95
N GLU A 543 0.54 13.50 7.75
CA GLU A 543 -0.31 13.69 6.56
C GLU A 543 -1.10 12.41 6.23
N VAL A 544 -2.01 12.49 5.26
CA VAL A 544 -2.77 11.38 4.69
C VAL A 544 -2.51 11.33 3.18
N ALA A 545 -2.66 10.18 2.52
CA ALA A 545 -2.49 10.11 1.06
C ALA A 545 -3.18 8.90 0.41
N ILE A 546 -3.63 9.07 -0.83
CA ILE A 546 -4.23 8.00 -1.67
C ILE A 546 -3.32 6.79 -1.82
N ASN A 547 -2.02 6.98 -1.97
CA ASN A 547 -1.04 5.90 -2.16
C ASN A 547 -0.63 5.22 -0.85
N TRP A 548 -1.07 5.73 0.30
CA TRP A 548 -0.93 5.07 1.58
C TRP A 548 -2.20 4.27 1.89
N ASN A 549 -3.36 4.88 1.68
CA ASN A 549 -4.66 4.24 1.85
C ASN A 549 -4.90 3.06 0.89
N ALA A 550 -4.52 3.17 -0.38
CA ALA A 550 -4.76 2.13 -1.38
C ALA A 550 -4.13 0.77 -1.03
N PRO A 551 -2.82 0.67 -0.71
CA PRO A 551 -2.23 -0.59 -0.30
C PRO A 551 -2.77 -1.07 1.06
N PHE A 552 -3.16 -0.18 1.97
CA PHE A 552 -3.78 -0.61 3.22
C PHE A 552 -5.15 -1.25 2.98
N ALA A 553 -6.02 -0.57 2.22
CA ALA A 553 -7.31 -1.09 1.76
C ALA A 553 -7.16 -2.44 1.04
N TYR A 554 -6.11 -2.56 0.20
CA TYR A 554 -5.79 -3.82 -0.45
C TYR A 554 -5.53 -4.94 0.54
N VAL A 555 -4.65 -4.72 1.53
CA VAL A 555 -4.22 -5.78 2.45
C VAL A 555 -5.33 -6.15 3.42
N ILE A 556 -5.92 -5.18 4.12
CA ILE A 556 -7.00 -5.44 5.08
C ILE A 556 -8.21 -6.04 4.38
N GLY A 557 -8.54 -5.53 3.19
CA GLY A 557 -9.66 -6.00 2.38
C GLY A 557 -9.44 -7.42 1.84
N SER A 558 -8.23 -7.76 1.37
CA SER A 558 -7.91 -9.12 0.93
C SER A 558 -7.96 -10.11 2.09
N LEU A 559 -7.44 -9.74 3.26
CA LEU A 559 -7.50 -10.59 4.46
C LEU A 559 -8.95 -10.87 4.88
N GLN A 560 -9.78 -9.83 4.93
CA GLN A 560 -11.20 -9.96 5.25
C GLN A 560 -11.95 -10.76 4.18
N ALA A 561 -11.66 -10.56 2.89
CA ALA A 561 -12.28 -11.31 1.79
C ALA A 561 -11.90 -12.79 1.82
N ILE A 562 -10.62 -13.12 2.07
CA ILE A 562 -10.15 -14.50 2.21
C ILE A 562 -10.82 -15.17 3.40
N ALA A 563 -10.94 -14.48 4.53
CA ALA A 563 -11.64 -15.00 5.71
C ALA A 563 -13.13 -15.23 5.47
N ALA A 564 -13.80 -14.29 4.80
CA ALA A 564 -15.24 -14.35 4.53
C ALA A 564 -15.60 -15.42 3.49
N THR A 565 -14.78 -15.61 2.45
CA THR A 565 -15.06 -16.52 1.34
C THR A 565 -14.38 -17.89 1.49
N GLY A 566 -13.35 -17.98 2.33
CA GLY A 566 -12.47 -19.15 2.41
C GLY A 566 -11.59 -19.36 1.16
N LYS A 567 -11.51 -18.36 0.28
CA LYS A 567 -10.79 -18.45 -1.01
C LYS A 567 -9.85 -17.26 -1.18
N SER A 568 -8.73 -17.51 -1.84
CA SER A 568 -7.88 -16.45 -2.43
C SER A 568 -7.95 -16.52 -3.94
N TYR A 569 -7.44 -15.49 -4.62
CA TYR A 569 -7.45 -15.41 -6.09
C TYR A 569 -6.95 -16.70 -6.76
N ASP A 570 -7.66 -17.13 -7.80
CA ASP A 570 -7.25 -18.22 -8.68
C ASP A 570 -6.45 -17.64 -9.85
N ILE A 571 -5.14 -17.87 -9.86
CA ILE A 571 -4.24 -17.42 -10.94
C ILE A 571 -4.54 -18.07 -12.29
N LYS A 572 -5.42 -19.09 -12.34
CA LYS A 572 -5.92 -19.68 -13.59
C LYS A 572 -7.15 -18.95 -14.14
N THR A 573 -7.60 -17.89 -13.47
CA THR A 573 -8.67 -17.04 -13.99
C THR A 573 -8.21 -16.45 -15.33
N PRO A 574 -8.91 -16.74 -16.44
CA PRO A 574 -8.47 -16.30 -17.75
C PRO A 574 -8.57 -14.78 -17.89
N VAL A 575 -7.63 -14.19 -18.62
CA VAL A 575 -7.73 -12.79 -19.04
C VAL A 575 -9.01 -12.63 -19.87
N SER A 576 -9.91 -11.76 -19.40
CA SER A 576 -11.27 -11.66 -19.92
C SER A 576 -11.37 -10.77 -21.17
N ALA A 577 -10.38 -9.90 -21.39
CA ALA A 577 -10.31 -9.02 -22.54
C ALA A 577 -9.24 -9.45 -23.55
N LYS A 578 -9.59 -9.35 -24.83
CA LYS A 578 -8.67 -9.47 -25.97
C LYS A 578 -8.87 -8.24 -26.85
N TYR A 579 -7.86 -7.38 -26.91
CA TYR A 579 -7.88 -6.14 -27.69
C TYR A 579 -6.86 -6.22 -28.83
N GLU A 580 -7.24 -5.69 -29.99
CA GLU A 580 -6.31 -5.43 -31.08
C GLU A 580 -5.67 -4.06 -30.85
N LEU A 581 -4.34 -4.03 -30.70
CA LEU A 581 -3.62 -2.78 -30.51
C LEU A 581 -3.32 -2.12 -31.86
N THR A 582 -3.44 -0.80 -31.89
CA THR A 582 -3.06 0.05 -33.02
C THR A 582 -1.58 -0.15 -33.29
N SER A 583 -1.26 -0.51 -34.54
CA SER A 583 0.13 -0.64 -34.96
C SER A 583 0.85 0.70 -34.78
N ILE A 584 2.00 0.67 -34.10
CA ILE A 584 2.84 1.86 -34.01
C ILE A 584 3.44 2.06 -35.41
N PRO A 585 3.20 3.19 -36.10
CA PRO A 585 3.89 3.47 -37.35
C PRO A 585 5.38 3.35 -37.08
N ALA A 586 6.13 2.64 -37.93
CA ALA A 586 7.57 2.51 -37.78
C ALA A 586 8.21 3.91 -37.78
N ALA A 587 8.33 4.51 -36.59
CA ALA A 587 9.13 5.69 -36.41
C ALA A 587 10.51 5.33 -36.97
N ARG A 588 11.11 6.23 -37.75
CA ARG A 588 12.42 6.07 -38.38
C ARG A 588 13.55 6.03 -37.33
N ASN A 589 13.41 5.23 -36.29
CA ASN A 589 14.49 4.78 -35.44
C ASN A 589 14.68 3.31 -35.75
N ARG A 590 15.76 3.01 -36.46
CA ARG A 590 16.26 1.64 -36.63
C ARG A 590 16.55 1.06 -35.25
N ILE A 591 15.55 0.48 -34.59
CA ILE A 591 15.80 -0.51 -33.56
C ILE A 591 16.32 -1.73 -34.33
N LYS A 592 17.63 -1.83 -34.48
CA LYS A 592 18.25 -3.09 -34.88
C LYS A 592 17.78 -4.12 -33.85
N ALA A 593 17.10 -5.17 -34.30
CA ALA A 593 16.86 -6.34 -33.46
C ALA A 593 18.20 -6.74 -32.82
N ALA A 594 18.25 -6.74 -31.49
CA ALA A 594 19.43 -7.21 -30.78
C ALA A 594 19.63 -8.69 -31.15
N PRO A 595 20.84 -9.13 -31.53
CA PRO A 595 21.10 -10.54 -31.74
C PRO A 595 20.79 -11.31 -30.44
N GLN A 596 20.11 -12.45 -30.55
CA GLN A 596 19.81 -13.33 -29.41
C GLN A 596 21.09 -13.56 -28.59
N ALA A 597 21.07 -13.11 -27.33
CA ALA A 597 22.14 -13.40 -26.40
C ALA A 597 22.12 -14.90 -26.06
N ASN A 598 23.30 -15.46 -25.80
CA ASN A 598 23.38 -16.83 -25.28
C ASN A 598 22.64 -16.89 -23.94
N SER A 599 21.74 -17.87 -23.76
CA SER A 599 21.05 -18.06 -22.49
C SER A 599 21.62 -19.26 -21.73
N LYS A 600 21.66 -19.13 -20.40
CA LYS A 600 22.01 -20.21 -19.47
C LYS A 600 20.91 -20.31 -18.44
N ARG A 601 20.32 -21.49 -18.27
CA ARG A 601 19.35 -21.76 -17.20
C ARG A 601 19.60 -23.09 -16.54
N LEU A 602 19.20 -23.21 -15.27
CA LEU A 602 19.20 -24.49 -14.57
C LEU A 602 17.95 -25.27 -14.97
N VAL A 603 18.11 -26.54 -15.31
CA VAL A 603 17.01 -27.46 -15.64
C VAL A 603 17.10 -28.72 -14.80
N LEU A 604 15.95 -29.26 -14.39
CA LEU A 604 15.88 -30.54 -13.71
C LEU A 604 15.70 -31.66 -14.74
N ARG A 605 16.72 -32.50 -14.94
CA ARG A 605 16.64 -33.67 -15.83
C ARG A 605 17.09 -34.93 -15.09
N GLY A 606 16.22 -35.94 -15.03
CA GLY A 606 16.53 -37.25 -14.42
C GLY A 606 16.96 -37.15 -12.95
N LYS A 607 16.23 -36.37 -12.13
CA LYS A 607 16.54 -36.08 -10.72
C LYS A 607 17.86 -35.35 -10.46
N LYS A 608 18.48 -34.75 -11.48
CA LYS A 608 19.71 -33.95 -11.34
C LYS A 608 19.51 -32.55 -11.91
N VAL A 609 20.09 -31.56 -11.26
CA VAL A 609 20.18 -30.17 -11.76
C VAL A 609 21.30 -30.09 -12.80
N GLN A 610 20.98 -29.57 -13.98
CA GLN A 610 21.92 -29.37 -15.10
C GLN A 610 21.85 -27.92 -15.59
N VAL A 611 22.92 -27.45 -16.23
CA VAL A 611 22.91 -26.15 -16.94
C VAL A 611 22.52 -26.41 -18.39
N GLU A 612 21.36 -25.91 -18.82
CA GLU A 612 20.99 -25.80 -20.23
C GLU A 612 21.60 -24.51 -20.78
N TYR A 613 22.41 -24.64 -21.83
CA TYR A 613 22.96 -23.54 -22.60
C TYR A 613 22.31 -23.54 -23.98
N THR A 614 21.72 -22.41 -24.37
CA THR A 614 21.22 -22.20 -25.73
C THR A 614 22.13 -21.21 -26.42
N ASP A 615 22.74 -21.64 -27.53
CA ASP A 615 23.56 -20.75 -28.34
C ASP A 615 22.70 -19.84 -29.23
N ARG A 616 23.37 -18.91 -29.93
CA ARG A 616 22.72 -17.94 -30.83
C ARG A 616 21.96 -18.57 -32.01
N ASN A 617 22.13 -19.87 -32.26
CA ASN A 617 21.46 -20.63 -33.31
C ASN A 617 20.32 -21.50 -32.75
N GLY A 618 19.99 -21.38 -31.46
CA GLY A 618 18.95 -22.18 -30.81
C GLY A 618 19.38 -23.60 -30.45
N ILE A 619 20.67 -23.94 -30.55
CA ILE A 619 21.17 -25.28 -30.23
C ILE A 619 21.33 -25.39 -28.72
N LYS A 620 20.63 -26.38 -28.14
CA LYS A 620 20.69 -26.68 -26.70
C LYS A 620 21.81 -27.65 -26.39
N SER A 621 22.65 -27.30 -25.41
CA SER A 621 23.65 -28.17 -24.82
C SER A 621 23.47 -28.25 -23.31
N TYR A 622 23.66 -29.44 -22.74
CA TYR A 622 23.49 -29.68 -21.30
C TYR A 622 24.84 -29.94 -20.64
N PHE A 623 25.06 -29.30 -19.50
CA PHE A 623 26.28 -29.44 -18.70
C PHE A 623 25.92 -29.86 -17.27
N SER A 624 26.75 -30.72 -16.67
CA SER A 624 26.71 -30.88 -15.22
C SER A 624 27.13 -29.57 -14.54
N ILE A 625 26.77 -29.37 -13.28
CA ILE A 625 27.17 -28.17 -12.50
C ILE A 625 28.70 -27.97 -12.47
N GLY A 626 29.48 -29.04 -12.73
CA GLY A 626 30.94 -28.99 -12.91
C GLY A 626 31.44 -28.74 -14.35
N GLY A 627 30.59 -28.34 -15.29
CA GLY A 627 30.98 -27.92 -16.64
C GLY A 627 31.24 -29.04 -17.66
N LYS A 628 31.06 -30.32 -17.32
CA LYS A 628 31.18 -31.41 -18.29
C LYS A 628 29.91 -31.54 -19.13
N LYS A 629 30.05 -31.49 -20.45
CA LYS A 629 28.94 -31.71 -21.40
C LYS A 629 28.40 -33.13 -21.24
N VAL A 630 27.10 -33.27 -21.05
CA VAL A 630 26.41 -34.55 -20.91
C VAL A 630 25.61 -34.78 -22.21
N ARG A 631 25.68 -35.99 -22.77
CA ARG A 631 24.90 -36.37 -23.96
C ARG A 631 23.43 -36.53 -23.63
#